data_AF-A0A1C7MEB2-F1
#
_entry.id   AF-A0A1C7MEB2-F1
#
_cell.length_a   1.000
_cell.length_b   1.000
_cell.length_c   1.000
_cell.angle_alpha   90.00
_cell.angle_beta   90.00
_cell.angle_gamma   90.00
#
_symmetry.space_group_name_H-M   'P 1'
#
loop_
_entity.id
_entity.type
_entity.pdbx_description
1 polymer ?
#
loop_
_entity_poly.entity_id
_entity_poly.type
_entity_poly.pdbx_seq_one_letter_code
_entity_poly.pdbx_strand_id
1 'polypeptide(L)'
;MTIKHEDYTRALVSLFDDPDPELLRLSYGTLWACKRQHHYPGVLRVVHAKSIQSVVVMVPLPMTICEVAEENLTEKYKECYFMMKKMGLEVAFLGGLEQNMDDED
;
A
#
# COMPACT_ATOMS: atom_id res chain seq x y z
N MET A 1 9.96 41.79 -7.87
CA MET A 1 9.20 40.64 -7.34
C MET A 1 9.97 39.39 -7.74
N THR A 2 10.72 38.80 -6.82
CA THR A 2 11.60 37.66 -7.12
C THR A 2 10.82 36.37 -6.85
N ILE A 3 10.44 35.66 -7.90
CA ILE A 3 9.83 34.33 -7.77
C ILE A 3 10.96 33.38 -7.35
N LYS A 4 10.90 32.87 -6.11
CA LYS A 4 11.79 31.80 -5.67
C LYS A 4 11.33 30.51 -6.35
N HIS A 5 12.18 29.92 -7.17
CA HIS A 5 11.98 28.59 -7.71
C HIS A 5 12.43 27.60 -6.63
N GLU A 6 11.48 27.00 -5.91
CA GLU A 6 11.77 25.86 -5.04
C GLU A 6 11.39 24.61 -5.81
N ASP A 7 12.40 23.82 -6.16
CA ASP A 7 12.19 22.52 -6.77
C ASP A 7 11.73 21.54 -5.69
N TYR A 8 10.59 20.89 -5.94
CA TYR A 8 10.03 19.94 -5.00
C TYR A 8 9.74 18.61 -5.67
N THR A 9 10.33 17.54 -5.14
CA THR A 9 10.02 16.18 -5.57
C THR A 9 8.55 15.85 -5.25
N ARG A 10 7.83 15.39 -6.27
CA ARG A 10 6.43 14.95 -6.18
C ARG A 10 6.36 13.45 -6.41
N ALA A 11 5.44 12.79 -5.73
CA ALA A 11 5.10 11.40 -5.98
C ALA A 11 3.64 11.31 -6.44
N LEU A 12 3.38 10.49 -7.45
CA LEU A 12 2.04 10.08 -7.83
C LEU A 12 1.71 8.78 -7.11
N VAL A 13 0.68 8.79 -6.27
CA VAL A 13 0.23 7.63 -5.51
C VAL A 13 -1.18 7.22 -5.94
N SER A 14 -1.49 5.93 -5.85
CA SER A 14 -2.85 5.39 -6.02
C SER A 14 -3.37 4.93 -4.67
N LEU A 15 -4.62 5.28 -4.37
CA LEU A 15 -5.29 4.84 -3.16
C LEU A 15 -5.86 3.42 -3.32
N PHE A 16 -5.90 2.70 -2.20
CA PHE A 16 -6.66 1.47 -2.02
C PHE A 16 -7.95 1.77 -1.26
N ASP A 17 -8.94 0.90 -1.34
CA ASP A 17 -10.15 0.97 -0.52
C ASP A 17 -9.84 0.82 0.98
N ASP A 18 -10.84 1.15 1.79
CA ASP A 18 -10.91 0.72 3.18
C ASP A 18 -10.80 -0.81 3.31
N PRO A 19 -10.26 -1.32 4.42
CA PRO A 19 -10.13 -2.76 4.63
C PRO A 19 -11.50 -3.43 4.69
N ASP A 20 -11.56 -4.69 4.24
CA ASP A 20 -12.74 -5.52 4.42
C ASP A 20 -13.06 -5.63 5.93
N PRO A 21 -14.25 -5.17 6.36
CA PRO A 21 -14.56 -5.06 7.78
C PRO A 21 -14.75 -6.43 8.44
N GLU A 22 -15.16 -7.46 7.68
CA GLU A 22 -15.34 -8.80 8.22
C GLU A 22 -13.99 -9.48 8.44
N LEU A 23 -13.09 -9.41 7.45
CA LEU A 23 -11.74 -9.96 7.57
C LEU A 23 -10.94 -9.24 8.67
N LEU A 24 -11.07 -7.92 8.77
CA LEU A 24 -10.43 -7.14 9.83
C LEU A 24 -10.97 -7.55 11.21
N ARG A 25 -12.28 -7.75 11.35
CA ARG A 25 -12.90 -8.19 12.61
C ARG A 25 -12.49 -9.61 12.99
N LEU A 26 -12.55 -10.56 12.05
CA LEU A 26 -12.22 -11.97 12.28
C LEU A 26 -10.73 -12.16 12.63
N SER A 27 -9.86 -11.31 12.09
CA SER A 27 -8.43 -11.30 12.37
C SER A 27 -8.05 -10.44 13.59
N TYR A 28 -9.02 -9.94 14.36
CA TYR A 28 -8.78 -9.05 15.51
C TYR A 28 -7.91 -7.83 15.17
N GLY A 29 -8.11 -7.25 13.98
CA GLY A 29 -7.36 -6.09 13.49
C GLY A 29 -6.01 -6.42 12.87
N THR A 30 -5.69 -7.69 12.65
CA THR A 30 -4.37 -8.11 12.15
C THR A 30 -4.28 -8.13 10.63
N LEU A 31 -5.35 -8.53 9.93
CA LEU A 31 -5.38 -8.65 8.48
C LEU A 31 -6.07 -7.42 7.87
N TRP A 32 -5.27 -6.57 7.23
CA TRP A 32 -5.76 -5.43 6.45
C TRP A 32 -5.84 -5.82 4.97
N ALA A 33 -6.96 -6.44 4.58
CA ALA A 33 -7.23 -6.82 3.19
C ALA A 33 -8.09 -5.75 2.51
N CYS A 34 -7.68 -5.29 1.33
CA CYS A 34 -8.41 -4.26 0.57
C CYS A 34 -8.29 -4.49 -0.94
N LYS A 35 -9.15 -3.80 -1.68
CA LYS A 35 -9.13 -3.79 -3.15
C LYS A 35 -8.38 -2.57 -3.65
N ARG A 36 -7.81 -2.70 -4.85
CA ARG A 36 -7.16 -1.58 -5.53
C ARG A 36 -8.19 -0.87 -6.41
N GLN A 37 -8.26 0.46 -6.29
CA GLN A 37 -9.20 1.29 -7.07
C GLN A 37 -8.52 1.82 -8.32
N HIS A 38 -8.38 1.06 -9.41
CA HIS A 38 -7.78 1.63 -10.64
C HIS A 38 -8.76 2.45 -11.49
N HIS A 39 -10.06 2.28 -11.26
CA HIS A 39 -11.09 2.77 -12.19
C HIS A 39 -11.92 3.94 -11.67
N TYR A 40 -11.66 4.45 -10.45
CA TYR A 40 -12.42 5.56 -9.89
C TYR A 40 -11.75 6.92 -10.15
N PRO A 41 -12.48 7.95 -10.60
CA PRO A 41 -11.95 9.31 -10.69
C PRO A 41 -11.49 9.77 -9.30
N GLY A 42 -10.25 10.23 -9.21
CA GLY A 42 -9.69 10.70 -7.93
C GLY A 42 -9.11 9.59 -7.04
N VAL A 43 -8.67 8.46 -7.59
CA VAL A 43 -7.83 7.48 -6.87
C VAL A 43 -6.35 7.84 -6.89
N LEU A 44 -5.93 8.55 -7.95
CA LEU A 44 -4.59 9.08 -8.06
C LEU A 44 -4.47 10.41 -7.31
N ARG A 45 -3.39 10.56 -6.54
CA ARG A 45 -3.06 11.77 -5.79
C ARG A 45 -1.61 12.13 -6.03
N VAL A 46 -1.36 13.41 -6.26
CA VAL A 46 -0.01 13.97 -6.26
C VAL A 46 0.28 14.45 -4.85
N VAL A 47 1.31 13.89 -4.23
CA VAL A 47 1.76 14.26 -2.89
C VAL A 47 3.19 14.79 -2.93
N HIS A 48 3.58 15.56 -1.91
CA HIS A 48 4.96 15.93 -1.72
C HIS A 48 5.75 14.67 -1.32
N ALA A 49 6.87 14.35 -1.96
CA ALA A 49 7.59 13.11 -1.63
C ALA A 49 7.98 13.05 -0.13
N LYS A 50 8.46 14.18 0.41
CA LYS A 50 8.75 14.33 1.86
C LYS A 50 7.55 14.20 2.81
N SER A 51 6.30 14.13 2.34
CA SER A 51 5.14 13.87 3.20
C SER A 51 4.86 12.38 3.40
N ILE A 52 5.57 11.49 2.71
CA ILE A 52 5.47 10.04 2.89
C ILE A 52 6.16 9.67 4.21
N GLN A 53 5.38 9.21 5.18
CA GLN A 53 5.89 8.87 6.52
C GLN A 53 6.32 7.40 6.65
N SER A 54 5.76 6.52 5.82
CA SER A 54 6.01 5.08 5.87
C SER A 54 5.72 4.45 4.51
N VAL A 55 6.43 3.36 4.20
CA VAL A 55 6.20 2.54 3.02
C VAL A 55 5.88 1.13 3.49
N VAL A 56 4.75 0.62 3.01
CA VAL A 56 4.27 -0.75 3.28
C VAL A 56 4.26 -1.54 1.99
N VAL A 57 4.30 -2.87 2.11
CA VAL A 57 4.15 -3.76 0.95
C VAL A 57 2.69 -4.19 0.86
N MET A 58 2.10 -4.07 -0.32
CA MET A 58 0.78 -4.60 -0.64
C MET A 58 0.97 -5.91 -1.42
N VAL A 59 0.63 -7.04 -0.79
CA VAL A 59 0.83 -8.37 -1.34
C VAL A 59 -0.50 -8.89 -1.91
N PRO A 60 -0.54 -9.51 -3.10
CA PRO A 60 -1.75 -10.15 -3.60
C PRO A 60 -2.28 -11.16 -2.57
N LEU A 61 -3.57 -11.06 -2.23
CA LEU A 61 -4.22 -12.00 -1.32
C LEU A 61 -4.58 -13.28 -2.09
N PRO A 62 -3.99 -14.45 -1.77
CA PRO A 62 -4.32 -15.68 -2.46
C PRO A 62 -5.74 -16.12 -2.12
N MET A 63 -6.46 -16.63 -3.14
CA MET A 63 -7.77 -17.24 -2.94
C MET A 63 -7.63 -18.61 -2.27
N THR A 64 -8.58 -18.93 -1.42
CA THR A 64 -8.78 -20.26 -0.84
C THR A 64 -9.40 -21.21 -1.87
N ILE A 65 -9.31 -22.52 -1.60
CA ILE A 65 -9.88 -23.57 -2.47
C ILE A 65 -11.40 -23.40 -2.63
N CYS A 66 -12.09 -22.93 -1.59
CA CYS A 66 -13.52 -22.68 -1.63
C CYS A 66 -13.87 -21.50 -2.55
N GLU A 67 -13.08 -20.41 -2.48
CA GLU A 67 -13.29 -19.21 -3.30
C GLU A 67 -13.03 -19.47 -4.79
N VAL A 68 -12.06 -20.34 -5.09
CA VAL A 68 -11.77 -20.77 -6.47
C VAL A 68 -12.92 -21.57 -7.10
N ALA A 69 -13.75 -22.21 -6.29
CA ALA A 69 -14.92 -22.96 -6.77
C ALA A 69 -16.14 -22.07 -7.06
N GLU A 70 -16.09 -20.77 -6.75
CA GLU A 70 -17.19 -19.83 -7.01
C GLU A 70 -17.26 -19.42 -8.49
N GLU A 71 -18.46 -19.38 -9.05
CA GLU A 71 -18.69 -19.04 -10.47
C GLU A 71 -18.20 -17.63 -10.86
N ASN A 72 -18.13 -16.70 -9.90
CA ASN A 72 -17.75 -15.29 -10.10
C ASN A 72 -16.40 -14.90 -9.47
N LEU A 73 -15.48 -15.86 -9.30
CA LEU A 73 -14.20 -15.65 -8.59
C LEU A 73 -13.39 -14.45 -9.13
N THR A 74 -13.39 -14.26 -10.46
CA THR A 74 -12.58 -13.24 -11.14
C THR A 74 -13.08 -11.82 -10.92
N GLU A 75 -14.37 -11.59 -10.69
CA GLU A 75 -14.84 -10.24 -10.36
C GLU A 75 -14.77 -9.99 -8.85
N LYS A 76 -15.00 -11.04 -8.05
CA LYS A 76 -15.11 -10.92 -6.60
C LYS A 76 -13.76 -10.75 -5.92
N TYR A 77 -12.73 -11.48 -6.35
CA TYR A 77 -11.43 -11.57 -5.67
C TYR A 77 -10.27 -10.97 -6.46
N LYS A 78 -10.50 -10.46 -7.67
CA LYS A 78 -9.48 -9.77 -8.44
C LYS A 78 -9.08 -8.49 -7.74
N GLU A 79 -7.78 -8.22 -7.76
CA GLU A 79 -7.18 -7.02 -7.16
C GLU A 79 -7.37 -6.92 -5.64
N CYS A 80 -7.60 -8.05 -4.96
CA CYS A 80 -7.49 -8.14 -3.51
C CYS A 80 -6.01 -8.21 -3.09
N TYR A 81 -5.62 -7.32 -2.19
CA TYR A 81 -4.29 -7.27 -1.59
C TYR A 81 -4.43 -7.23 -0.08
N PHE A 82 -3.39 -7.65 0.63
CA PHE A 82 -3.28 -7.38 2.05
C PHE A 82 -2.01 -6.57 2.34
N MET A 83 -2.11 -5.71 3.35
CA MET A 83 -0.98 -4.92 3.81
C MET A 83 -0.05 -5.79 4.65
N MET A 84 1.24 -5.75 4.34
CA MET A 84 2.28 -6.34 5.15
C MET A 84 3.24 -5.25 5.63
N LYS A 85 3.40 -5.19 6.95
CA LYS A 85 4.52 -4.44 7.55
C LYS A 85 5.81 -5.23 7.33
N LYS A 86 6.86 -4.59 6.81
CA LYS A 86 8.21 -5.18 6.76
C LYS A 86 8.73 -5.33 8.19
N MET A 87 8.48 -6.49 8.80
CA MET A 87 8.99 -6.83 10.12
C MET A 87 10.53 -6.77 10.08
N GLY A 88 11.14 -5.96 10.96
CA GLY A 88 12.60 -5.76 11.01
C GLY A 88 13.09 -4.42 10.46
N LEU A 89 12.28 -3.62 9.76
CA LEU A 89 12.68 -2.25 9.37
C LEU A 89 12.88 -1.35 10.60
N GLU A 90 11.97 -1.46 11.59
CA GLU A 90 12.09 -0.72 12.85
C GLU A 90 13.31 -1.19 13.69
N VAL A 91 13.66 -2.48 13.61
CA VAL A 91 14.83 -3.03 14.30
C VAL A 91 16.13 -2.58 13.61
N ALA A 92 16.16 -2.50 12.28
CA ALA A 92 17.28 -1.94 11.54
C ALA A 92 17.49 -0.46 11.87
N PHE A 93 16.41 0.32 11.91
CA PHE A 93 16.44 1.72 12.32
C PHE A 93 16.96 1.90 13.75
N LEU A 94 16.44 1.14 14.72
CA LEU A 94 16.89 1.19 16.12
C LEU A 94 18.33 0.68 16.32
N GLY A 95 18.81 -0.21 15.44
CA GLY A 95 20.17 -0.73 15.44
C GLY A 95 21.19 0.18 14.74
N GLY A 96 20.79 1.36 14.27
CA GLY A 96 21.66 2.29 13.54
C GLY A 96 22.00 1.86 12.11
N LEU A 97 21.30 0.84 11.59
CA LEU A 97 21.38 0.44 10.19
C LEU A 97 20.30 1.19 9.43
N GLU A 98 20.58 2.46 9.11
CA GLU A 98 19.82 3.16 8.09
C GLU A 98 20.03 2.39 6.77
N GLN A 99 18.94 1.93 6.16
CA GLN A 99 18.99 1.50 4.76
C GLN A 99 19.28 2.77 3.96
N ASN A 100 20.56 3.06 3.73
CA ASN A 100 20.95 3.95 2.65
C ASN A 100 20.33 3.36 1.38
N MET A 101 19.28 4.03 0.90
CA MET A 101 18.90 3.89 -0.49
C MET A 101 19.97 4.63 -1.26
N ASP A 102 21.11 3.96 -1.46
CA ASP A 102 22.05 4.39 -2.50
C ASP A 102 21.31 4.13 -3.82
N ASP A 103 20.65 5.18 -4.30
CA ASP A 103 20.17 5.28 -5.67
C ASP A 103 21.43 5.28 -6.56
N GLU A 104 21.92 4.09 -6.93
CA GLU A 104 22.91 3.93 -7.99
C GLU A 104 22.21 4.09 -9.36
N ASP A 105 22.44 5.28 -9.95
CA ASP A 105 22.42 5.71 -11.35
C ASP A 105 21.16 5.49 -12.25
#